data_AF-A0A3N5XLW3-F1
#
_entry.id   AF-A0A3N5XLW3-F1
#
_cell.length_a   1.000
_cell.length_b   1.000
_cell.length_c   1.000
_cell.angle_alpha   90.00
_cell.angle_beta   90.00
_cell.angle_gamma   90.00
#
_symmetry.space_group_name_H-M   'P 1'
#
loop_
_entity.id
_entity.type
_entity.pdbx_description
1 polymer ?
#
loop_
_entity_poly.entity_id
_entity_poly.type
_entity_poly.pdbx_seq_one_letter_code
_entity_poly.pdbx_strand_id
1 'polypeptide(L)'
;MDIKKTASRVNRRSFMQSSVALAGAPLLASEQEKPADQAAAPPDYSRKLKIGLVGCGGRGSWIAQLFKKHPGYEFVAVADYFQDNANRCGKSLGVEPARQFSGLSGYKKVIASGIEAVVLETPPCFFPEHAAAAADAGLHVYMAKPVASDVPGCLTIEKLATNASRKQRCFFVDYQMQTDPINIEIVKRIHEGAMGKLDYLVTLGFCTYFEDPPYTSNRRGALTCQVYGGKASAEINYWGNSFLRGGAKPYRGGEVVNLYQAGAERNIAEFYQNVTQGKFDNTTVRRSVDGALATILGREAGLRHTRLTMDQILKENKRLEVDLSGLKA
;
A
#
# COMPACT_ATOMS: atom_id res chain seq x y z
N MET A 1 -65.65 -11.01 17.94
CA MET A 1 -65.96 -11.92 16.82
C MET A 1 -64.64 -12.26 16.15
N ASP A 2 -64.17 -13.48 16.41
CA ASP A 2 -62.80 -13.97 16.23
C ASP A 2 -62.37 -14.17 14.78
N ILE A 3 -61.17 -13.71 14.43
CA ILE A 3 -60.50 -14.07 13.17
C ILE A 3 -59.52 -15.20 13.48
N LYS A 4 -59.94 -16.44 13.17
CA LYS A 4 -59.09 -17.63 13.22
C LYS A 4 -58.07 -17.61 12.08
N LYS A 5 -56.80 -17.86 12.43
CA LYS A 5 -55.72 -18.22 11.50
C LYS A 5 -56.03 -19.55 10.81
N THR A 6 -55.71 -19.66 9.53
CA THR A 6 -55.49 -20.96 8.87
C THR A 6 -54.31 -20.84 7.92
N ALA A 7 -53.20 -21.50 8.27
CA ALA A 7 -52.05 -21.67 7.39
C ALA A 7 -52.24 -22.98 6.61
N SER A 8 -52.15 -22.92 5.28
CA SER A 8 -52.06 -24.12 4.45
C SER A 8 -50.58 -24.46 4.18
N ARG A 9 -50.21 -25.71 4.49
CA ARG A 9 -48.89 -26.29 4.28
C ARG A 9 -48.74 -26.66 2.80
N VAL A 10 -47.80 -26.06 2.08
CA VAL A 10 -47.43 -26.51 0.73
C VAL A 10 -46.53 -27.75 0.85
N ASN A 11 -46.95 -28.86 0.25
CA ASN A 11 -46.24 -30.13 0.27
C ASN A 11 -45.23 -30.21 -0.88
N ARG A 12 -44.01 -30.71 -0.61
CA ARG A 12 -42.85 -30.74 -1.53
C ARG A 12 -43.08 -31.53 -2.83
N ARG A 13 -44.17 -32.29 -2.92
CA ARG A 13 -44.50 -33.14 -4.08
C ARG A 13 -45.22 -32.38 -5.21
N SER A 14 -45.85 -31.24 -4.93
CA SER A 14 -46.56 -30.44 -5.96
C SER A 14 -45.67 -29.46 -6.73
N PHE A 15 -44.42 -29.24 -6.29
CA PHE A 15 -43.50 -28.32 -6.99
C PHE A 15 -42.73 -29.00 -8.15
N MET A 16 -42.56 -30.32 -8.13
CA MET A 16 -41.77 -31.03 -9.15
C MET A 16 -42.54 -31.46 -10.41
N GLN A 17 -43.83 -31.12 -10.55
CA GLN A 17 -44.64 -31.53 -11.72
C GLN A 17 -44.93 -30.39 -12.71
N SER A 18 -44.42 -29.18 -12.49
CA SER A 18 -44.62 -28.05 -13.41
C SER A 18 -43.28 -27.58 -13.97
N SER A 19 -42.68 -28.34 -14.92
CA SER A 19 -41.69 -27.84 -15.90
C SER A 19 -41.19 -28.98 -16.80
N VAL A 20 -42.04 -29.47 -17.72
CA VAL A 20 -41.56 -30.17 -18.91
C VAL A 20 -42.27 -29.55 -20.12
N ALA A 21 -41.46 -29.23 -21.15
CA ALA A 21 -41.80 -28.81 -22.51
C ALA A 21 -42.10 -27.31 -22.77
N LEU A 22 -41.03 -26.55 -23.00
CA LEU A 22 -40.96 -25.66 -24.17
C LEU A 22 -39.63 -25.94 -24.87
N ALA A 23 -39.73 -26.56 -26.04
CA ALA A 23 -38.64 -26.96 -26.90
C ALA A 23 -38.16 -25.79 -27.77
N GLY A 24 -36.85 -25.73 -28.00
CA GLY A 24 -36.31 -25.36 -29.32
C GLY A 24 -36.11 -23.87 -29.63
N ALA A 25 -35.14 -23.24 -29.00
CA ALA A 25 -34.23 -22.32 -29.69
C ALA A 25 -32.84 -22.49 -29.06
N PRO A 26 -31.76 -22.76 -29.83
CA PRO A 26 -30.44 -22.77 -29.26
C PRO A 26 -30.10 -21.33 -28.88
N LEU A 27 -30.25 -21.00 -27.60
CA LEU A 27 -29.52 -19.88 -27.04
C LEU A 27 -28.05 -20.26 -27.17
N LEU A 28 -27.40 -19.71 -28.19
CA LEU A 28 -25.95 -19.59 -28.25
C LEU A 28 -25.55 -18.80 -26.99
N ALA A 29 -25.36 -19.53 -25.89
CA ALA A 29 -24.56 -19.04 -24.80
C ALA A 29 -23.17 -18.86 -25.43
N SER A 30 -22.83 -17.62 -25.77
CA SER A 30 -21.44 -17.28 -25.97
C SER A 30 -20.78 -17.63 -24.64
N GLU A 31 -20.06 -18.75 -24.60
CA GLU A 31 -18.98 -18.92 -23.65
C GLU A 31 -18.10 -17.69 -23.88
N GLN A 32 -18.25 -16.68 -23.01
CA GLN A 32 -17.22 -15.69 -22.88
C GLN A 32 -16.02 -16.48 -22.39
N GLU A 33 -15.18 -16.89 -23.33
CA GLU A 33 -13.82 -17.30 -23.07
C GLU A 33 -13.25 -16.26 -22.12
N LYS A 34 -13.00 -16.69 -20.87
CA LYS A 34 -12.06 -15.99 -20.01
C LYS A 34 -10.82 -15.80 -20.87
N PRO A 35 -10.34 -14.56 -21.11
CA PRO A 35 -9.10 -14.37 -21.83
C PRO A 35 -8.08 -15.26 -21.12
N ALA A 36 -7.54 -16.23 -21.85
CA ALA A 36 -6.38 -16.96 -21.39
C ALA A 36 -5.33 -15.87 -21.16
N ASP A 37 -5.07 -15.61 -19.87
CA ASP A 37 -3.97 -14.76 -19.45
C ASP A 37 -2.74 -15.46 -20.02
N GLN A 38 -2.24 -14.98 -21.16
CA GLN A 38 -0.96 -15.41 -21.69
C GLN A 38 0.02 -14.97 -20.61
N ALA A 39 0.29 -15.87 -19.66
CA ALA A 39 1.20 -15.63 -18.58
C ALA A 39 2.51 -15.18 -19.24
N ALA A 40 2.81 -13.88 -19.10
CA ALA A 40 4.05 -13.33 -19.60
C ALA A 40 5.18 -14.22 -19.11
N ALA A 41 6.16 -14.50 -19.97
CA ALA A 41 7.31 -15.30 -19.59
C ALA A 41 7.85 -14.81 -18.23
N PRO A 42 8.20 -15.73 -17.31
CA PRO A 42 8.64 -15.32 -15.98
C PRO A 42 9.80 -14.32 -16.13
N PRO A 43 9.74 -13.18 -15.40
CA PRO A 43 10.73 -12.12 -15.55
C PRO A 43 12.15 -12.67 -15.37
N ASP A 44 13.08 -12.25 -16.24
CA ASP A 44 14.49 -12.59 -16.11
C ASP A 44 15.09 -11.87 -14.90
N TYR A 45 15.57 -12.65 -13.93
CA TYR A 45 16.23 -12.17 -12.72
C TYR A 45 17.75 -12.44 -12.72
N SER A 46 18.34 -12.65 -13.91
CA SER A 46 19.78 -12.83 -14.09
C SER A 46 20.59 -11.65 -13.50
N ARG A 47 20.04 -10.43 -13.55
CA ARG A 47 20.61 -9.24 -12.91
C ARG A 47 20.08 -9.08 -11.49
N LYS A 48 20.97 -9.10 -10.50
CA LYS A 48 20.62 -8.72 -9.12
C LYS A 48 20.91 -7.24 -8.88
N LEU A 49 19.94 -6.51 -8.34
CA LEU A 49 20.14 -5.15 -7.87
C LEU A 49 20.80 -5.19 -6.49
N LYS A 50 21.92 -4.46 -6.36
CA LYS A 50 22.60 -4.27 -5.09
C LYS A 50 21.85 -3.26 -4.24
N ILE A 51 21.38 -3.67 -3.07
CA ILE A 51 20.55 -2.81 -2.21
C ILE A 51 21.14 -2.61 -0.82
N GLY A 52 20.83 -1.47 -0.23
CA GLY A 52 21.16 -1.15 1.16
C GLY A 52 19.90 -0.90 1.98
N LEU A 53 19.86 -1.41 3.23
CA LEU A 53 18.74 -1.17 4.16
C LEU A 53 19.11 -0.07 5.17
N VAL A 54 18.21 0.88 5.39
CA VAL A 54 18.29 1.85 6.48
C VAL A 54 17.04 1.73 7.34
N GLY A 55 17.21 1.38 8.61
CA GLY A 55 16.14 0.99 9.53
C GLY A 55 16.02 -0.53 9.61
N CYS A 56 16.62 -1.14 10.64
CA CYS A 56 16.63 -2.59 10.88
C CYS A 56 15.72 -3.00 12.04
N GLY A 57 14.78 -2.13 12.45
CA GLY A 57 13.74 -2.43 13.42
C GLY A 57 12.74 -3.48 12.94
N GLY A 58 11.61 -3.65 13.65
CA GLY A 58 10.63 -4.70 13.36
C GLY A 58 10.14 -4.71 11.91
N ARG A 59 9.74 -3.54 11.39
CA ARG A 59 9.23 -3.42 10.02
C ARG A 59 10.34 -3.61 8.97
N GLY A 60 11.48 -2.96 9.15
CA GLY A 60 12.63 -3.06 8.24
C GLY A 60 13.20 -4.47 8.16
N SER A 61 13.39 -5.16 9.29
CA SER A 61 13.82 -6.56 9.31
C SER A 61 12.81 -7.49 8.66
N TRP A 62 11.51 -7.26 8.83
CA TRP A 62 10.47 -8.06 8.19
C TRP A 62 10.47 -7.91 6.67
N ILE A 63 10.47 -6.69 6.13
CA ILE A 63 10.44 -6.48 4.68
C ILE A 63 11.76 -6.91 4.02
N ALA A 64 12.89 -6.79 4.73
CA ALA A 64 14.17 -7.26 4.22
C ALA A 64 14.16 -8.76 3.93
N GLN A 65 13.40 -9.57 4.69
CA GLN A 65 13.21 -10.98 4.35
C GLN A 65 12.41 -11.19 3.06
N LEU A 66 11.46 -10.31 2.75
CA LEU A 66 10.72 -10.36 1.49
C LEU A 66 11.63 -9.99 0.31
N PHE A 67 12.46 -8.95 0.44
CA PHE A 67 13.50 -8.63 -0.53
C PHE A 67 14.48 -9.79 -0.72
N LYS A 68 14.94 -10.43 0.36
CA LYS A 68 15.86 -11.58 0.31
C LYS A 68 15.26 -12.79 -0.42
N LYS A 69 13.95 -13.01 -0.30
CA LYS A 69 13.24 -14.09 -1.01
C LYS A 69 13.10 -13.81 -2.51
N HIS A 70 13.10 -12.53 -2.91
CA HIS A 70 12.98 -12.15 -4.30
C HIS A 70 14.33 -12.31 -5.03
N PRO A 71 14.40 -13.06 -6.15
CA PRO A 71 15.67 -13.45 -6.77
C PRO A 71 16.48 -12.28 -7.36
N GLY A 72 15.81 -11.16 -7.66
CA GLY A 72 16.41 -9.97 -8.26
C GLY A 72 17.18 -9.03 -7.31
N TYR A 73 17.39 -9.37 -6.04
CA TYR A 73 18.05 -8.47 -5.08
C TYR A 73 19.19 -9.14 -4.32
N GLU A 74 20.16 -8.31 -3.91
CA GLU A 74 21.26 -8.67 -3.03
C GLU A 74 21.50 -7.54 -2.02
N PHE A 75 21.50 -7.85 -0.72
CA PHE A 75 21.83 -6.87 0.31
C PHE A 75 23.35 -6.70 0.44
N VAL A 76 23.81 -5.46 0.33
CA VAL A 76 25.24 -5.10 0.39
C VAL A 76 25.61 -4.46 1.72
N ALA A 77 24.70 -3.67 2.30
CA ALA A 77 24.93 -2.94 3.54
C ALA A 77 23.62 -2.72 4.32
N VAL A 78 23.73 -2.56 5.64
CA VAL A 78 22.59 -2.22 6.50
C VAL A 78 22.97 -1.14 7.51
N ALA A 79 22.00 -0.35 7.94
CA ALA A 79 22.15 0.57 9.06
C ALA A 79 20.90 0.65 9.94
N ASP A 80 21.11 0.78 11.24
CA ASP A 80 20.08 1.13 12.23
C ASP A 80 20.72 1.98 13.32
N TYR A 81 19.96 2.84 13.99
CA TYR A 81 20.51 3.61 15.10
C TYR A 81 21.13 2.69 16.17
N PHE A 82 20.46 1.58 16.48
CA PHE A 82 20.93 0.58 17.43
C PHE A 82 21.77 -0.49 16.73
N GLN A 83 23.03 -0.64 17.17
CA GLN A 83 23.95 -1.60 16.57
C GLN A 83 23.42 -3.05 16.61
N ASP A 84 22.71 -3.44 17.67
CA ASP A 84 22.16 -4.79 17.78
C ASP A 84 21.10 -5.10 16.71
N ASN A 85 20.29 -4.10 16.33
CA ASN A 85 19.35 -4.24 15.22
C ASN A 85 20.09 -4.41 13.90
N ALA A 86 21.10 -3.57 13.63
CA ALA A 86 21.94 -3.67 12.44
C ALA A 86 22.64 -5.04 12.35
N ASN A 87 23.20 -5.51 13.47
CA ASN A 87 23.89 -6.80 13.55
C ASN A 87 22.96 -7.98 13.28
N ARG A 88 21.83 -8.02 14.00
CA ARG A 88 20.83 -9.10 13.86
C ARG A 88 20.28 -9.15 12.43
N CYS A 89 19.90 -8.00 11.89
CA CYS A 89 19.35 -7.91 10.54
C CYS A 89 20.43 -8.27 9.50
N GLY A 90 21.62 -7.66 9.57
CA GLY A 90 22.74 -7.94 8.68
C GLY A 90 23.13 -9.42 8.64
N LYS A 91 23.24 -10.07 9.81
CA LYS A 91 23.47 -11.52 9.90
C LYS A 91 22.38 -12.32 9.18
N SER A 92 21.10 -11.96 9.39
CA SER A 92 19.98 -12.65 8.72
C SER A 92 19.99 -12.47 7.21
N LEU A 93 20.58 -11.40 6.70
CA LEU A 93 20.65 -11.07 5.28
C LEU A 93 21.95 -11.53 4.61
N GLY A 94 22.96 -11.96 5.39
CA GLY A 94 24.29 -12.33 4.88
C GLY A 94 25.18 -11.12 4.57
N VAL A 95 24.91 -9.97 5.19
CA VAL A 95 25.72 -8.75 5.03
C VAL A 95 26.96 -8.84 5.91
N GLU A 96 28.13 -8.56 5.36
CA GLU A 96 29.41 -8.56 6.08
C GLU A 96 29.39 -7.64 7.32
N PRO A 97 29.97 -8.03 8.47
CA PRO A 97 30.00 -7.21 9.68
C PRO A 97 30.54 -5.78 9.46
N ALA A 98 31.54 -5.63 8.58
CA ALA A 98 32.11 -4.32 8.24
C ALA A 98 31.13 -3.37 7.49
N ARG A 99 29.99 -3.90 7.02
CA ARG A 99 28.93 -3.16 6.32
C ARG A 99 27.62 -3.09 7.12
N GLN A 100 27.70 -3.33 8.43
CA GLN A 100 26.61 -3.21 9.39
C GLN A 100 26.83 -1.97 10.25
N PHE A 101 26.20 -0.87 9.89
CA PHE A 101 26.48 0.44 10.46
C PHE A 101 25.47 0.83 11.55
N SER A 102 25.87 1.74 12.44
CA SER A 102 24.99 2.33 13.45
C SER A 102 25.14 3.84 13.62
N GLY A 103 24.26 4.43 14.43
CA GLY A 103 24.20 5.87 14.69
C GLY A 103 23.36 6.63 13.66
N LEU A 104 23.11 7.92 13.93
CA LEU A 104 22.29 8.78 13.06
C LEU A 104 22.88 8.91 11.64
N SER A 105 24.19 8.79 11.47
CA SER A 105 24.88 8.88 10.18
C SER A 105 25.06 7.52 9.48
N GLY A 106 24.50 6.44 10.04
CA GLY A 106 24.62 5.09 9.48
C GLY A 106 24.11 5.00 8.03
N TYR A 107 23.05 5.75 7.70
CA TYR A 107 22.48 5.80 6.34
C TYR A 107 23.49 6.30 5.30
N LYS A 108 24.36 7.25 5.65
CA LYS A 108 25.40 7.78 4.75
C LYS A 108 26.40 6.70 4.38
N LYS A 109 26.76 5.85 5.33
CA LYS A 109 27.66 4.71 5.10
C LYS A 109 27.02 3.64 4.21
N VAL A 110 25.72 3.39 4.38
CA VAL A 110 24.95 2.51 3.48
C VAL A 110 24.95 3.06 2.05
N ILE A 111 24.65 4.35 1.87
CA ILE A 111 24.66 5.01 0.55
C ILE A 111 26.05 4.91 -0.10
N ALA A 112 27.12 5.07 0.67
CA ALA A 112 28.50 4.97 0.18
C ALA A 112 28.99 3.53 -0.08
N SER A 113 28.17 2.50 0.19
CA SER A 113 28.60 1.08 0.12
C SER A 113 28.55 0.46 -1.29
N GLY A 114 28.37 1.27 -2.34
CA GLY A 114 28.29 0.77 -3.73
C GLY A 114 26.98 0.05 -4.05
N ILE A 115 25.88 0.50 -3.44
CA ILE A 115 24.51 0.05 -3.72
C ILE A 115 23.95 0.77 -4.96
N GLU A 116 22.95 0.18 -5.61
CA GLU A 116 22.17 0.78 -6.70
C GLU A 116 20.84 1.36 -6.20
N ALA A 117 20.28 0.78 -5.13
CA ALA A 117 19.05 1.25 -4.50
C ALA A 117 19.12 1.23 -2.98
N VAL A 118 18.47 2.18 -2.33
CA VAL A 118 18.27 2.19 -0.88
C VAL A 118 16.84 1.78 -0.53
N VAL A 119 16.69 0.99 0.52
CA VAL A 119 15.42 0.62 1.17
C VAL A 119 15.34 1.38 2.49
N LEU A 120 14.41 2.34 2.58
CA LEU A 120 14.23 3.22 3.74
C LEU A 120 13.05 2.76 4.59
N GLU A 121 13.35 2.32 5.81
CA GLU A 121 12.42 1.77 6.80
C GLU A 121 12.64 2.40 8.20
N THR A 122 13.15 3.64 8.22
CA THR A 122 13.36 4.46 9.42
C THR A 122 12.07 5.18 9.86
N PRO A 123 12.04 5.81 11.05
CA PRO A 123 10.93 6.68 11.43
C PRO A 123 10.69 7.81 10.38
N PRO A 124 9.43 8.20 10.13
CA PRO A 124 9.09 9.11 9.02
C PRO A 124 9.76 10.50 9.07
N CYS A 125 10.13 10.98 10.25
CA CYS A 125 10.84 12.26 10.39
C CYS A 125 12.22 12.26 9.74
N PHE A 126 12.84 11.09 9.55
CA PHE A 126 14.16 10.98 8.91
C PHE A 126 14.11 10.74 7.40
N PHE A 127 12.95 10.36 6.86
CA PHE A 127 12.82 10.03 5.44
C PHE A 127 13.21 11.17 4.49
N PRO A 128 12.79 12.43 4.69
CA PRO A 128 13.20 13.52 3.80
C PRO A 128 14.72 13.67 3.68
N GLU A 129 15.44 13.56 4.80
CA GLU A 129 16.91 13.66 4.82
C GLU A 129 17.56 12.43 4.15
N HIS A 130 17.16 11.23 4.55
CA HIS A 130 17.73 9.99 4.01
C HIS A 130 17.46 9.85 2.50
N ALA A 131 16.25 10.19 2.06
CA ALA A 131 15.87 10.15 0.66
C ALA A 131 16.58 11.23 -0.18
N ALA A 132 16.78 12.43 0.36
CA ALA A 132 17.55 13.47 -0.30
C ALA A 132 18.99 13.01 -0.55
N ALA A 133 19.66 12.47 0.50
CA ALA A 133 21.01 11.96 0.37
C ALA A 133 21.13 10.82 -0.66
N ALA A 134 20.16 9.92 -0.71
CA ALA A 134 20.13 8.84 -1.70
C ALA A 134 19.90 9.36 -3.12
N ALA A 135 19.00 10.32 -3.30
CA ALA A 135 18.72 10.95 -4.59
C ALA A 135 19.91 11.78 -5.10
N ASP A 136 20.64 12.44 -4.21
CA ASP A 136 21.86 13.18 -4.53
C ASP A 136 22.99 12.24 -4.94
N ALA A 137 23.10 11.07 -4.31
CA ALA A 137 23.98 9.98 -4.73
C ALA A 137 23.54 9.27 -6.01
N GLY A 138 22.40 9.67 -6.60
CA GLY A 138 21.87 9.08 -7.83
C GLY A 138 21.41 7.63 -7.66
N LEU A 139 20.93 7.25 -6.47
CA LEU A 139 20.38 5.93 -6.20
C LEU A 139 18.90 5.84 -6.56
N HIS A 140 18.43 4.61 -6.78
CA HIS A 140 17.00 4.31 -6.69
C HIS A 140 16.56 4.31 -5.23
N VAL A 141 15.30 4.67 -4.98
CA VAL A 141 14.74 4.75 -3.61
C VAL A 141 13.51 3.88 -3.52
N TYR A 142 13.49 2.95 -2.57
CA TYR A 142 12.31 2.28 -2.07
C TYR A 142 12.09 2.74 -0.63
N MET A 143 10.89 3.20 -0.29
CA MET A 143 10.65 3.84 1.00
C MET A 143 9.32 3.43 1.62
N ALA A 144 9.30 3.32 2.94
CA ALA A 144 8.08 3.04 3.67
C ALA A 144 7.13 4.24 3.70
N LYS A 145 5.83 3.96 3.84
CA LYS A 145 4.83 4.96 4.26
C LYS A 145 4.78 5.12 5.80
N PRO A 146 4.36 6.29 6.34
CA PRO A 146 4.13 7.56 5.65
C PRO A 146 5.44 8.23 5.26
N VAL A 147 5.42 9.03 4.19
CA VAL A 147 6.63 9.58 3.56
C VAL A 147 7.35 10.65 4.37
N ALA A 148 6.65 11.31 5.31
CA ALA A 148 7.19 12.32 6.20
C ALA A 148 6.24 12.55 7.39
N SER A 149 6.69 13.32 8.39
CA SER A 149 5.91 13.70 9.58
C SER A 149 5.24 15.07 9.49
N ASP A 150 5.65 15.91 8.55
CA ASP A 150 5.21 17.30 8.41
C ASP A 150 5.04 17.72 6.95
N VAL A 151 4.48 18.92 6.73
CA VAL A 151 4.21 19.45 5.39
C VAL A 151 5.51 19.67 4.61
N PRO A 152 6.54 20.35 5.16
CA PRO A 152 7.81 20.53 4.44
C PRO A 152 8.45 19.21 4.00
N GLY A 153 8.43 18.18 4.84
CA GLY A 153 8.95 16.87 4.52
C GLY A 153 8.17 16.19 3.38
N CYS A 154 6.84 16.27 3.40
CA CYS A 154 6.00 15.75 2.32
C CYS A 154 6.33 16.42 0.97
N LEU A 155 6.43 17.75 0.97
CA LEU A 155 6.78 18.53 -0.24
C LEU A 155 8.22 18.25 -0.71
N THR A 156 9.13 17.97 0.22
CA THR A 156 10.51 17.55 -0.10
C THR A 156 10.51 16.22 -0.85
N ILE A 157 9.80 15.21 -0.34
CA ILE A 157 9.69 13.91 -1.00
C ILE A 157 9.08 14.04 -2.41
N GLU A 158 8.01 14.83 -2.56
CA GLU A 158 7.39 15.07 -3.86
C GLU A 158 8.37 15.68 -4.88
N LYS A 159 9.14 16.69 -4.45
CA LYS A 159 10.18 17.31 -5.27
C LYS A 159 11.29 16.32 -5.63
N LEU A 160 11.74 15.51 -4.67
CA LEU A 160 12.78 14.49 -4.91
C LEU A 160 12.33 13.46 -5.94
N ALA A 161 11.10 12.96 -5.86
CA ALA A 161 10.56 12.02 -6.83
C ALA A 161 10.41 12.62 -8.23
N THR A 162 9.96 13.87 -8.32
CA THR A 162 9.90 14.61 -9.60
C THR A 162 11.29 14.73 -10.23
N ASN A 163 12.31 15.03 -9.43
CA ASN A 163 13.68 15.11 -9.90
C ASN A 163 14.26 13.72 -10.25
N ALA A 164 13.90 12.68 -9.50
CA ALA A 164 14.30 11.31 -9.76
C ALA A 164 13.82 10.85 -11.14
N SER A 165 12.57 11.16 -11.51
CA SER A 165 12.04 10.88 -12.86
C SER A 165 12.91 11.52 -13.96
N ARG A 166 13.30 12.78 -13.79
CA ARG A 166 14.19 13.50 -14.73
C ARG A 166 15.58 12.88 -14.82
N LYS A 167 16.08 12.32 -13.70
CA LYS A 167 17.36 11.63 -13.61
C LYS A 167 17.28 10.14 -13.95
N GLN A 168 16.14 9.66 -14.47
CA GLN A 168 15.90 8.25 -14.76
C GLN A 168 16.18 7.35 -13.54
N ARG A 169 15.59 7.73 -12.40
CA ARG A 169 15.64 6.97 -11.15
C ARG A 169 14.24 6.66 -10.66
N CYS A 170 14.03 5.37 -10.38
CA CYS A 170 12.87 4.89 -9.65
C CYS A 170 12.89 5.40 -8.20
N PHE A 171 11.81 6.05 -7.80
CA PHE A 171 11.50 6.51 -6.45
C PHE A 171 10.12 5.95 -6.09
N PHE A 172 10.10 4.97 -5.20
CA PHE A 172 8.95 4.11 -4.95
C PHE A 172 8.56 4.14 -3.47
N VAL A 173 7.25 4.28 -3.20
CA VAL A 173 6.70 4.21 -1.83
C VAL A 173 5.81 2.97 -1.70
N ASP A 174 6.01 2.21 -0.62
CA ASP A 174 5.46 0.86 -0.44
C ASP A 174 3.98 0.78 -0.01
N TYR A 175 3.07 1.27 -0.85
CA TYR A 175 1.65 1.29 -0.51
C TYR A 175 0.93 0.00 -0.92
N GLN A 176 0.55 -0.85 0.05
CA GLN A 176 0.00 -2.20 -0.23
C GLN A 176 -1.40 -2.18 -0.86
N MET A 177 -2.31 -1.30 -0.43
CA MET A 177 -3.72 -1.35 -0.83
C MET A 177 -3.95 -1.20 -2.33
N GLN A 178 -3.15 -0.36 -3.02
CA GLN A 178 -3.26 -0.15 -4.47
C GLN A 178 -2.61 -1.26 -5.28
N THR A 179 -1.96 -2.24 -4.64
CA THR A 179 -1.47 -3.42 -5.35
C THR A 179 -2.58 -4.43 -5.56
N ASP A 180 -3.59 -4.49 -4.68
CA ASP A 180 -4.64 -5.51 -4.70
C ASP A 180 -5.48 -5.50 -5.99
N PRO A 181 -5.62 -6.63 -6.72
CA PRO A 181 -6.25 -6.61 -8.04
C PRO A 181 -7.75 -6.29 -7.97
N ILE A 182 -8.40 -6.66 -6.86
CA ILE A 182 -9.82 -6.39 -6.64
C ILE A 182 -9.99 -4.90 -6.39
N ASN A 183 -9.16 -4.31 -5.53
CA ASN A 183 -9.19 -2.87 -5.26
C ASN A 183 -8.80 -2.04 -6.51
N ILE A 184 -7.81 -2.49 -7.30
CA ILE A 184 -7.43 -1.85 -8.58
C ILE A 184 -8.62 -1.81 -9.53
N GLU A 185 -9.32 -2.93 -9.71
CA GLU A 185 -10.47 -3.01 -10.62
C GLU A 185 -11.64 -2.13 -10.14
N ILE A 186 -11.89 -2.06 -8.83
CA ILE A 186 -12.91 -1.15 -8.27
C ILE A 186 -12.55 0.31 -8.57
N VAL A 187 -11.32 0.73 -8.26
CA VAL A 187 -10.86 2.11 -8.51
C VAL A 187 -10.91 2.45 -9.99
N LYS A 188 -10.50 1.53 -10.86
CA LYS A 188 -10.63 1.69 -12.32
C LYS A 188 -12.08 1.97 -12.72
N ARG A 189 -13.04 1.17 -12.25
CA ARG A 189 -14.46 1.35 -12.56
C ARG A 189 -15.02 2.67 -12.03
N ILE A 190 -14.58 3.10 -10.84
CA ILE A 190 -14.94 4.40 -10.28
C ILE A 190 -14.50 5.52 -11.24
N HIS A 191 -13.24 5.49 -11.71
CA HIS A 191 -12.72 6.47 -12.68
C HIS A 191 -13.43 6.41 -14.04
N GLU A 192 -13.90 5.24 -14.44
CA GLU A 192 -14.72 5.06 -15.65
C GLU A 192 -16.20 5.48 -15.46
N GLY A 193 -16.54 6.12 -14.34
CA GLY A 193 -17.85 6.73 -14.10
C GLY A 193 -18.89 5.78 -13.52
N ALA A 194 -18.51 4.60 -13.01
CA ALA A 194 -19.45 3.61 -12.46
C ALA A 194 -20.32 4.18 -11.32
N MET A 195 -19.79 5.14 -10.57
CA MET A 195 -20.44 5.74 -9.39
C MET A 195 -21.46 6.84 -9.72
N GLY A 196 -21.41 7.40 -10.94
CA GLY A 196 -22.03 8.70 -11.20
C GLY A 196 -21.32 9.82 -10.44
N LYS A 197 -22.07 10.85 -10.01
CA LYS A 197 -21.52 11.90 -9.14
C LYS A 197 -21.22 11.31 -7.76
N LEU A 198 -20.00 11.51 -7.27
CA LEU A 198 -19.63 11.13 -5.90
C LEU A 198 -20.33 12.04 -4.89
N ASP A 199 -20.90 11.44 -3.85
CA ASP A 199 -21.62 12.16 -2.79
C ASP A 199 -20.76 12.28 -1.54
N TYR A 200 -20.32 11.16 -0.96
CA TYR A 200 -19.43 11.14 0.20
C TYR A 200 -18.62 9.85 0.31
N LEU A 201 -17.54 9.93 1.08
CA LEU A 201 -16.66 8.81 1.41
C LEU A 201 -16.62 8.63 2.92
N VAL A 202 -16.55 7.39 3.38
CA VAL A 202 -16.34 7.04 4.78
C VAL A 202 -15.12 6.13 4.87
N THR A 203 -14.10 6.57 5.59
CA THR A 203 -12.90 5.75 5.87
C THR A 203 -12.88 5.37 7.33
N LEU A 204 -12.83 4.07 7.61
CA LEU A 204 -12.77 3.51 8.95
C LEU A 204 -11.47 2.74 9.10
N GLY A 205 -10.72 3.05 10.17
CA GLY A 205 -9.45 2.43 10.49
C GLY A 205 -9.36 2.12 11.97
N PHE A 206 -9.22 0.84 12.32
CA PHE A 206 -8.92 0.39 13.68
C PHE A 206 -7.48 -0.14 13.71
N CYS A 207 -6.60 0.51 14.48
CA CYS A 207 -5.23 0.06 14.71
C CYS A 207 -5.14 -0.67 16.04
N THR A 208 -4.65 -1.92 16.02
CA THR A 208 -4.59 -2.86 17.15
C THR A 208 -3.50 -2.55 18.19
N TYR A 209 -2.95 -1.33 18.22
CA TYR A 209 -1.84 -0.96 19.12
C TYR A 209 -2.29 -0.32 20.44
N PHE A 210 -3.59 -0.17 20.64
CA PHE A 210 -4.18 0.12 21.95
C PHE A 210 -4.77 -1.19 22.50
N GLU A 211 -4.66 -1.43 23.80
CA GLU A 211 -5.30 -2.59 24.46
C GLU A 211 -6.83 -2.46 24.36
N ASP A 212 -7.37 -2.98 23.26
CA ASP A 212 -8.80 -3.18 23.07
C ASP A 212 -9.27 -4.41 23.87
N PRO A 213 -10.53 -4.45 24.31
CA PRO A 213 -11.11 -5.62 24.97
C PRO A 213 -10.99 -6.87 24.08
N PRO A 214 -10.97 -8.08 24.68
CA PRO A 214 -10.58 -9.32 24.01
C PRO A 214 -11.38 -9.62 22.73
N TYR A 215 -10.69 -10.18 21.75
CA TYR A 215 -11.25 -10.58 20.47
C TYR A 215 -12.49 -11.49 20.65
N THR A 216 -13.59 -11.09 20.02
CA THR A 216 -14.79 -11.93 19.85
C THR A 216 -14.98 -12.23 18.37
N SER A 217 -15.66 -13.34 18.03
CA SER A 217 -15.94 -13.79 16.66
C SER A 217 -16.64 -12.75 15.76
N ASN A 218 -17.15 -11.67 16.36
CA ASN A 218 -17.90 -10.62 15.70
C ASN A 218 -17.11 -9.31 15.51
N ARG A 219 -15.85 -9.21 15.97
CA ARG A 219 -14.96 -8.07 15.71
C ARG A 219 -13.78 -8.52 14.86
N ARG A 220 -13.82 -8.15 13.58
CA ARG A 220 -12.64 -8.01 12.75
C ARG A 220 -12.24 -6.54 12.85
N GLY A 221 -10.96 -6.21 12.97
CA GLY A 221 -10.55 -4.82 12.71
C GLY A 221 -11.13 -4.38 11.35
N ALA A 222 -11.23 -3.08 11.07
CA ALA A 222 -11.55 -2.61 9.73
C ALA A 222 -10.53 -1.56 9.29
N LEU A 223 -9.92 -1.76 8.12
CA LEU A 223 -9.26 -0.72 7.31
C LEU A 223 -10.04 -0.67 6.00
N THR A 224 -11.05 0.19 5.98
CA THR A 224 -12.12 0.18 4.97
C THR A 224 -12.35 1.58 4.45
N CYS A 225 -12.54 1.70 3.14
CA CYS A 225 -13.08 2.89 2.50
C CYS A 225 -14.41 2.52 1.82
N GLN A 226 -15.48 3.15 2.29
CA GLN A 226 -16.80 3.10 1.66
C GLN A 226 -16.97 4.35 0.80
N VAL A 227 -17.38 4.15 -0.44
CA VAL A 227 -17.59 5.21 -1.42
C VAL A 227 -19.05 5.20 -1.83
N TYR A 228 -19.71 6.35 -1.76
CA TYR A 228 -21.10 6.51 -2.15
C TYR A 228 -21.20 7.53 -3.27
N GLY A 229 -21.89 7.16 -4.35
CA GLY A 229 -22.27 8.08 -5.41
C GLY A 229 -23.73 7.87 -5.82
N GLY A 230 -24.27 8.81 -6.59
CA GLY A 230 -25.68 8.84 -6.92
C GLY A 230 -26.20 7.64 -7.72
N LYS A 231 -25.32 6.76 -8.22
CA LYS A 231 -25.70 5.55 -8.97
C LYS A 231 -25.20 4.23 -8.37
N ALA A 232 -24.18 4.26 -7.51
CA ALA A 232 -23.53 3.05 -6.99
C ALA A 232 -22.85 3.29 -5.64
N SER A 233 -22.53 2.19 -4.96
CA SER A 233 -21.66 2.19 -3.78
C SER A 233 -20.49 1.23 -3.97
N ALA A 234 -19.35 1.53 -3.36
CA ALA A 234 -18.19 0.65 -3.36
C ALA A 234 -17.64 0.48 -1.96
N GLU A 235 -17.10 -0.70 -1.68
CA GLU A 235 -16.34 -0.99 -0.47
C GLU A 235 -14.95 -1.47 -0.87
N ILE A 236 -13.93 -0.76 -0.40
CA ILE A 236 -12.52 -1.04 -0.67
C ILE A 236 -11.87 -1.37 0.67
N ASN A 237 -11.43 -2.60 0.80
CA ASN A 237 -10.96 -3.16 2.05
C ASN A 237 -9.49 -3.54 2.01
N TYR A 238 -8.84 -3.46 3.17
CA TYR A 238 -7.50 -3.99 3.37
C TYR A 238 -7.53 -5.50 3.68
N TRP A 239 -8.63 -6.00 4.25
CA TRP A 239 -8.95 -7.42 4.41
C TRP A 239 -10.46 -7.62 4.34
N GLY A 240 -10.89 -8.79 3.90
CA GLY A 240 -12.31 -9.07 3.68
C GLY A 240 -12.78 -8.60 2.31
N ASN A 241 -14.09 -8.52 2.11
CA ASN A 241 -14.66 -8.41 0.76
C ASN A 241 -14.64 -6.97 0.23
N SER A 242 -13.93 -6.73 -0.87
CA SER A 242 -14.07 -5.50 -1.65
C SER A 242 -15.06 -5.72 -2.80
N PHE A 243 -15.90 -4.74 -3.10
CA PHE A 243 -16.90 -4.82 -4.19
C PHE A 243 -17.39 -3.44 -4.65
N LEU A 244 -18.07 -3.40 -5.80
CA LEU A 244 -18.82 -2.24 -6.29
C LEU A 244 -20.24 -2.69 -6.69
N ARG A 245 -21.26 -2.09 -6.08
CA ARG A 245 -22.68 -2.43 -6.27
C ARG A 245 -23.43 -1.28 -6.91
N GLY A 246 -24.30 -1.61 -7.86
CA GLY A 246 -25.08 -0.62 -8.61
C GLY A 246 -24.28 0.02 -9.75
N GLY A 247 -24.90 1.01 -10.40
CA GLY A 247 -24.33 1.73 -11.53
C GLY A 247 -24.23 0.91 -12.81
N ALA A 248 -23.58 1.50 -13.82
CA ALA A 248 -23.45 0.90 -15.15
C ALA A 248 -22.37 -0.20 -15.22
N LYS A 249 -21.46 -0.27 -14.23
CA LYS A 249 -20.32 -1.20 -14.22
C LYS A 249 -20.17 -1.92 -12.87
N PRO A 250 -21.18 -2.66 -12.38
CA PRO A 250 -21.09 -3.34 -11.09
C PRO A 250 -19.97 -4.37 -11.10
N TYR A 251 -19.29 -4.53 -9.96
CA TYR A 251 -18.24 -5.51 -9.78
C TYR A 251 -18.52 -6.31 -8.52
N ARG A 252 -18.76 -7.62 -8.70
CA ARG A 252 -19.01 -8.54 -7.58
C ARG A 252 -17.85 -8.55 -6.58
N GLY A 253 -16.63 -8.26 -7.08
CA GLY A 253 -15.44 -8.22 -6.27
C GLY A 253 -15.09 -9.58 -5.67
N GLY A 254 -14.48 -9.56 -4.49
CA GLY A 254 -14.03 -10.76 -3.81
C GLY A 254 -13.30 -10.44 -2.52
N GLU A 255 -12.77 -11.49 -1.89
CA GLU A 255 -12.05 -11.37 -0.64
C GLU A 255 -10.61 -10.91 -0.87
N VAL A 256 -10.23 -9.81 -0.23
CA VAL A 256 -8.85 -9.34 -0.10
C VAL A 256 -8.18 -10.16 1.01
N VAL A 257 -7.23 -11.01 0.62
CA VAL A 257 -6.54 -11.95 1.51
C VAL A 257 -5.06 -11.61 1.57
N ASN A 258 -4.50 -11.61 2.79
CA ASN A 258 -3.06 -11.46 3.03
C ASN A 258 -2.42 -10.21 2.39
N LEU A 259 -3.16 -9.11 2.27
CA LEU A 259 -2.69 -7.89 1.60
C LEU A 259 -1.41 -7.31 2.22
N TYR A 260 -1.21 -7.47 3.52
CA TYR A 260 0.00 -6.99 4.19
C TYR A 260 1.27 -7.61 3.60
N GLN A 261 1.35 -8.95 3.52
CA GLN A 261 2.52 -9.58 2.92
C GLN A 261 2.47 -9.56 1.39
N ALA A 262 1.35 -9.96 0.78
CA ALA A 262 1.22 -10.06 -0.67
C ALA A 262 1.35 -8.71 -1.38
N GLY A 263 0.89 -7.62 -0.75
CA GLY A 263 1.08 -6.27 -1.28
C GLY A 263 2.53 -5.81 -1.19
N ALA A 264 3.24 -6.15 -0.12
CA ALA A 264 4.67 -5.85 -0.01
C ALA A 264 5.49 -6.62 -1.05
N GLU A 265 5.21 -7.91 -1.25
CA GLU A 265 5.86 -8.74 -2.27
C GLU A 265 5.64 -8.17 -3.68
N ARG A 266 4.42 -7.69 -3.99
CA ARG A 266 4.12 -7.05 -5.27
C ARG A 266 4.83 -5.71 -5.45
N ASN A 267 4.88 -4.87 -4.41
CA ASN A 267 5.66 -3.63 -4.43
C ASN A 267 7.16 -3.90 -4.69
N ILE A 268 7.73 -4.92 -4.05
CA ILE A 268 9.13 -5.33 -4.24
C ILE A 268 9.37 -5.79 -5.69
N ALA A 269 8.45 -6.58 -6.25
CA ALA A 269 8.55 -7.04 -7.64
C ALA A 269 8.38 -5.87 -8.63
N GLU A 270 7.42 -4.98 -8.40
CA GLU A 270 7.18 -3.79 -9.23
C GLU A 270 8.38 -2.83 -9.19
N PHE A 271 8.97 -2.61 -8.02
CA PHE A 271 10.20 -1.81 -7.89
C PHE A 271 11.34 -2.38 -8.75
N TYR A 272 11.54 -3.70 -8.72
CA TYR A 272 12.56 -4.37 -9.54
C TYR A 272 12.30 -4.15 -11.03
N GLN A 273 11.05 -4.37 -11.46
CA GLN A 273 10.63 -4.19 -12.85
C GLN A 273 10.80 -2.74 -13.28
N ASN A 274 10.45 -1.77 -12.44
CA ASN A 274 10.58 -0.36 -12.76
C ASN A 274 12.05 0.04 -12.97
N VAL A 275 12.95 -0.44 -12.10
CA VAL A 275 14.39 -0.20 -12.25
C VAL A 275 14.95 -0.88 -13.50
N THR A 276 14.62 -2.14 -13.74
CA THR A 276 15.22 -2.93 -14.83
C THR A 276 14.63 -2.62 -16.22
N GLN A 277 13.37 -2.20 -16.29
CA GLN A 277 12.67 -1.85 -17.53
C GLN A 277 12.66 -0.34 -17.81
N GLY A 278 13.29 0.48 -16.95
CA GLY A 278 13.40 1.92 -17.18
C GLY A 278 12.10 2.72 -16.94
N LYS A 279 11.20 2.23 -16.07
CA LYS A 279 9.95 2.93 -15.73
C LYS A 279 10.19 3.85 -14.53
N PHE A 280 10.21 5.15 -14.78
CA PHE A 280 10.58 6.18 -13.80
C PHE A 280 9.49 7.25 -13.63
N ASP A 281 8.23 6.91 -13.89
CA ASP A 281 7.08 7.78 -13.69
C ASP A 281 6.77 8.05 -12.20
N ASN A 282 7.27 7.19 -11.31
CA ASN A 282 7.23 7.33 -9.85
C ASN A 282 5.82 7.60 -9.29
N THR A 283 4.81 6.99 -9.91
CA THR A 283 3.39 7.26 -9.66
C THR A 283 2.92 6.93 -8.24
N THR A 284 3.66 6.09 -7.50
CA THR A 284 3.35 5.74 -6.10
C THR A 284 3.61 6.89 -5.13
N VAL A 285 4.48 7.84 -5.46
CA VAL A 285 4.90 8.90 -4.54
C VAL A 285 3.79 9.90 -4.30
N ARG A 286 3.17 10.44 -5.36
CA ARG A 286 2.15 11.49 -5.24
C ARG A 286 1.00 11.06 -4.32
N ARG A 287 0.49 9.85 -4.52
CA ARG A 287 -0.60 9.29 -3.69
C ARG A 287 -0.19 9.14 -2.22
N SER A 288 1.07 8.77 -1.98
CA SER A 288 1.59 8.60 -0.62
C SER A 288 1.81 9.95 0.09
N VAL A 289 2.23 10.98 -0.66
CA VAL A 289 2.29 12.37 -0.20
C VAL A 289 0.89 12.87 0.14
N ASP A 290 -0.10 12.68 -0.75
CA ASP A 290 -1.49 13.08 -0.50
C ASP A 290 -2.07 12.41 0.76
N GLY A 291 -1.79 11.11 0.95
CA GLY A 291 -2.20 10.38 2.15
C GLY A 291 -1.55 10.89 3.45
N ALA A 292 -0.25 11.23 3.40
CA ALA A 292 0.45 11.83 4.54
C ALA A 292 -0.10 13.22 4.87
N LEU A 293 -0.33 14.07 3.86
CA LEU A 293 -0.92 15.40 4.03
C LEU A 293 -2.34 15.34 4.60
N ALA A 294 -3.17 14.40 4.13
CA ALA A 294 -4.51 14.18 4.69
C ALA A 294 -4.45 13.78 6.17
N THR A 295 -3.47 12.97 6.55
CA THR A 295 -3.24 12.58 7.95
C THR A 295 -2.78 13.76 8.80
N ILE A 296 -1.88 14.60 8.27
CA ILE A 296 -1.43 15.84 8.91
C ILE A 296 -2.61 16.79 9.10
N LEU A 297 -3.48 16.95 8.10
CA LEU A 297 -4.69 17.77 8.21
C LEU A 297 -5.57 17.30 9.37
N GLY A 298 -5.85 15.99 9.44
CA GLY A 298 -6.64 15.40 10.53
C GLY A 298 -5.99 15.61 11.91
N ARG A 299 -4.68 15.40 12.01
CA ARG A 299 -3.90 15.64 13.23
C ARG A 299 -4.00 17.10 13.68
N GLU A 300 -3.71 18.05 12.80
CA GLU A 300 -3.70 19.47 13.14
C GLU A 300 -5.11 19.97 13.48
N ALA A 301 -6.14 19.53 12.75
CA ALA A 301 -7.53 19.88 13.06
C ALA A 301 -7.95 19.34 14.43
N GLY A 302 -7.58 18.09 14.74
CA GLY A 302 -7.84 17.46 16.02
C GLY A 302 -7.14 18.15 17.19
N LEU A 303 -5.82 18.40 17.07
CA LEU A 303 -5.03 19.07 18.12
C LEU A 303 -5.48 20.51 18.39
N ARG A 304 -5.92 21.23 17.35
CA ARG A 304 -6.37 22.62 17.46
C ARG A 304 -7.86 22.76 17.75
N HIS A 305 -8.59 21.64 17.84
CA HIS A 305 -10.04 21.61 18.02
C HIS A 305 -10.78 22.54 17.05
N THR A 306 -10.36 22.59 15.79
CA THR A 306 -10.87 23.52 14.79
C THR A 306 -11.03 22.87 13.41
N ARG A 307 -11.73 23.56 12.51
CA ARG A 307 -11.80 23.18 11.10
C ARG A 307 -10.59 23.75 10.36
N LEU A 308 -9.92 22.91 9.60
CA LEU A 308 -8.81 23.29 8.73
C LEU A 308 -9.07 22.80 7.31
N THR A 309 -8.54 23.53 6.33
CA THR A 309 -8.48 23.11 4.93
C THR A 309 -7.07 22.68 4.54
N MET A 310 -6.95 21.91 3.45
CA MET A 310 -5.65 21.54 2.89
C MET A 310 -4.83 22.79 2.53
N ASP A 311 -5.44 23.79 1.91
CA ASP A 311 -4.77 25.05 1.54
C ASP A 311 -4.20 25.79 2.76
N GLN A 312 -4.92 25.77 3.90
CA GLN A 312 -4.44 26.38 5.13
C GLN A 312 -3.18 25.68 5.64
N ILE A 313 -3.17 24.35 5.74
CA ILE A 313 -2.00 23.62 6.26
C ILE A 313 -0.80 23.69 5.29
N LEU A 314 -1.05 23.71 3.98
CA LEU A 314 -0.01 23.88 2.97
C LEU A 314 0.61 25.29 3.04
N LYS A 315 -0.22 26.32 3.24
CA LYS A 315 0.24 27.71 3.40
C LYS A 315 1.02 27.91 4.70
N GLU A 316 0.58 27.30 5.79
CA GLU A 316 1.30 27.34 7.06
C GLU A 316 2.68 26.67 6.96
N ASN A 317 2.79 25.60 6.15
CA ASN A 317 4.03 24.88 5.88
C ASN A 317 4.84 24.58 7.16
N LYS A 318 4.12 24.18 8.23
CA LYS A 318 4.69 24.02 9.57
C LYS A 318 5.66 22.85 9.60
N ARG A 319 6.88 23.11 10.08
CA ARG A 319 7.94 22.12 10.31
C ARG A 319 7.83 21.52 11.70
N LEU A 320 8.16 20.23 11.82
CA LEU A 320 8.32 19.55 13.11
C LEU A 320 9.79 19.25 13.33
N GLU A 321 10.41 19.96 14.26
CA GLU A 321 11.79 19.69 14.66
C GLU A 321 11.82 18.48 15.60
N VAL A 322 12.76 17.57 15.34
CA VAL A 322 13.02 16.41 16.20
C VAL A 322 14.19 16.77 17.10
N ASP A 323 13.99 16.63 18.41
CA ASP A 323 15.09 16.77 19.35
C ASP A 323 15.99 15.52 19.26
N LEU A 324 17.17 15.70 18.70
CA LEU A 324 18.20 14.68 18.57
C LEU A 324 19.32 14.85 19.61
N SER A 325 19.13 15.73 20.59
CA SER A 325 20.13 15.95 21.64
C SER A 325 20.40 14.66 22.43
N GLY A 326 21.67 14.41 22.73
CA GLY A 326 22.10 13.19 23.43
C GLY A 326 22.13 11.92 22.57
N LEU A 327 21.71 11.96 21.30
CA LEU A 327 21.81 10.81 20.41
C LEU A 327 23.19 10.70 19.75
N LYS A 328 23.62 9.46 19.48
CA LYS A 328 24.87 9.15 18.79
C LYS A 328 24.79 9.54 17.31
N ALA A 329 25.71 10.40 16.88
CA ALA A 329 25.87 10.79 15.48
C ALA A 329 26.15 9.62 14.54
#